data_AF-A0A9E6R8J6-F1
#
_entry.id   AF-A0A9E6R8J6-F1
#
_cell.length_a   1.000
_cell.length_b   1.000
_cell.length_c   1.000
_cell.angle_alpha   90.00
_cell.angle_beta   90.00
_cell.angle_gamma   90.00
#
_symmetry.space_group_name_H-M   'P 1'
#
loop_
_entity.id
_entity.type
_entity.pdbx_description
1 polymer ?
#
loop_
_entity_poly.entity_id
_entity_poly.type
_entity_poly.pdbx_seq_one_letter_code
_entity_poly.pdbx_strand_id
1 'polypeptide(L)'
;MTERPIDLDVAREFSLANAALRDLAAGDGTRWKEAVGELHSQYGELPVWVLLHEDDDLRQTHAALCETLRPHMERLAPLQIVLLYEVVVGGEAFAARLSGNDAVFSAASGGDTRLTWRAQPRGLSTVFRSRDCRRTT
;
A
#
# COMPACT_ATOMS: atom_id res chain seq x y z
N MET A 1 -31.56 21.93 9.43
CA MET A 1 -30.41 21.02 9.31
C MET A 1 -30.26 20.71 7.83
N THR A 2 -29.38 21.43 7.14
CA THR A 2 -29.08 21.18 5.73
C THR A 2 -28.12 19.99 5.66
N GLU A 3 -28.62 18.85 5.20
CA GLU A 3 -27.77 17.75 4.76
C GLU A 3 -26.82 18.32 3.70
N ARG A 4 -25.53 18.39 4.01
CA ARG A 4 -24.54 18.72 2.98
C ARG A 4 -24.61 17.59 1.96
N PRO A 5 -24.80 17.88 0.66
CA PRO A 5 -24.69 16.84 -0.35
C PRO A 5 -23.33 16.19 -0.16
N ILE A 6 -23.30 14.85 -0.09
CA ILE A 6 -22.05 14.12 -0.22
C ILE A 6 -21.45 14.63 -1.53
N ASP A 7 -20.29 15.28 -1.43
CA ASP A 7 -19.59 15.80 -2.58
C ASP A 7 -19.39 14.63 -3.55
N LEU A 8 -20.03 14.69 -4.72
CA LEU A 8 -20.10 13.56 -5.66
C LEU A 8 -18.69 13.12 -6.07
N ASP A 9 -17.72 14.04 -6.00
CA ASP A 9 -16.31 13.79 -6.24
C ASP A 9 -15.68 12.90 -5.14
N VAL A 10 -16.02 13.14 -3.87
CA VAL A 10 -15.56 12.31 -2.75
C VAL A 10 -16.14 10.90 -2.84
N ALA A 11 -17.43 10.75 -3.14
CA ALA A 11 -18.06 9.43 -3.31
C ALA A 11 -17.42 8.62 -4.46
N ARG A 12 -17.03 9.32 -5.53
CA ARG A 12 -16.31 8.74 -6.66
C ARG A 12 -14.91 8.29 -6.25
N GLU A 13 -14.13 9.15 -5.58
CA GLU A 13 -12.79 8.82 -5.07
C GLU A 13 -12.80 7.60 -4.14
N PHE A 14 -13.77 7.53 -3.22
CA PHE A 14 -13.98 6.37 -2.34
C PHE A 14 -14.21 5.09 -3.14
N SER A 15 -15.05 5.15 -4.17
CA SER A 15 -15.35 3.98 -5.01
C SER A 15 -14.12 3.49 -5.79
N LEU A 16 -13.26 4.42 -6.23
CA LEU A 16 -12.02 4.13 -6.94
C LEU A 16 -10.96 3.52 -6.03
N ALA A 17 -10.72 4.15 -4.88
CA ALA A 17 -9.80 3.64 -3.86
C ALA A 17 -10.22 2.23 -3.43
N ASN A 18 -11.51 2.00 -3.16
CA ASN A 18 -12.01 0.68 -2.77
C ASN A 18 -11.79 -0.41 -3.84
N ALA A 19 -11.83 -0.06 -5.13
CA ALA A 19 -11.52 -1.03 -6.19
C ALA A 19 -10.04 -1.44 -6.15
N ALA A 20 -9.14 -0.46 -6.08
CA ALA A 20 -7.70 -0.70 -5.99
C ALA A 20 -7.33 -1.50 -4.73
N LEU A 21 -7.93 -1.17 -3.59
CA LEU A 21 -7.69 -1.87 -2.32
C LEU A 21 -8.21 -3.32 -2.33
N ARG A 22 -9.32 -3.61 -3.03
CA ARG A 22 -9.79 -4.98 -3.21
C ARG A 22 -8.84 -5.82 -4.04
N ASP A 23 -8.31 -5.25 -5.12
CA ASP A 23 -7.35 -5.96 -5.98
C ASP A 23 -6.03 -6.21 -5.24
N LEU A 24 -5.63 -5.29 -4.35
CA LEU A 24 -4.52 -5.53 -3.42
C LEU A 24 -4.85 -6.66 -2.42
N ALA A 25 -5.98 -6.61 -1.75
CA ALA A 25 -6.35 -7.65 -0.79
C ALA A 25 -6.45 -9.05 -1.43
N ALA A 26 -6.72 -9.15 -2.74
CA ALA A 26 -6.71 -10.42 -3.46
C ALA A 26 -5.31 -11.07 -3.55
N GLY A 27 -4.24 -10.31 -3.33
CA GLY A 27 -2.86 -10.79 -3.28
C GLY A 27 -2.41 -11.29 -1.90
N ASP A 28 -3.22 -11.08 -0.86
CA ASP A 28 -2.90 -11.46 0.52
C ASP A 28 -2.64 -12.98 0.66
N GLY A 29 -1.72 -13.33 1.55
CA GLY A 29 -1.25 -14.70 1.79
C GLY A 29 -0.42 -15.33 0.66
N THR A 30 -0.37 -14.71 -0.53
CA THR A 30 0.31 -15.27 -1.71
C THR A 30 1.47 -14.42 -2.20
N ARG A 31 1.23 -13.12 -2.46
CA ARG A 31 2.24 -12.15 -2.93
C ARG A 31 2.83 -11.31 -1.79
N TRP A 32 2.07 -11.13 -0.73
CA TRP A 32 2.43 -10.50 0.53
C TRP A 32 1.59 -11.15 1.63
N LYS A 33 1.95 -10.95 2.90
CA LYS A 33 1.16 -11.47 4.02
C LYS A 33 -0.20 -10.80 4.10
N GLU A 34 -0.20 -9.46 4.06
CA GLU A 34 -1.39 -8.64 4.21
C GLU A 34 -1.17 -7.28 3.55
N ALA A 35 -2.16 -6.75 2.84
CA ALA A 35 -2.18 -5.37 2.38
C ALA A 35 -3.46 -4.67 2.88
N VAL A 36 -3.26 -3.49 3.47
CA VAL A 36 -4.33 -2.64 3.99
C VAL A 36 -4.15 -1.26 3.39
N GLY A 37 -5.24 -0.57 3.06
CA GLY A 37 -5.16 0.84 2.74
C GLY A 37 -6.43 1.58 3.12
N GLU A 38 -6.31 2.90 3.21
CA GLU A 38 -7.36 3.77 3.71
C GLU A 38 -7.38 5.05 2.90
N LEU A 39 -8.57 5.50 2.45
CA LEU A 39 -8.69 6.79 1.77
C LEU A 39 -8.71 7.91 2.80
N HIS A 40 -7.69 8.76 2.78
CA HIS A 40 -7.60 9.97 3.56
C HIS A 40 -8.09 11.16 2.73
N SER A 41 -9.40 11.25 2.49
CA SER A 41 -10.01 12.25 1.60
C SER A 41 -9.66 13.71 1.98
N GLN A 42 -9.57 14.01 3.27
CA GLN A 42 -9.18 15.34 3.77
C GLN A 42 -7.74 15.77 3.38
N TYR A 43 -6.88 14.81 3.05
CA TYR A 43 -5.49 15.06 2.64
C TYR A 43 -5.25 14.73 1.16
N GLY A 44 -6.27 14.22 0.46
CA GLY A 44 -6.12 13.71 -0.91
C GLY A 44 -5.11 12.56 -1.00
N GLU A 45 -4.98 11.75 0.07
CA GLU A 45 -4.00 10.67 0.13
C GLU A 45 -4.66 9.29 0.15
N LEU A 46 -3.98 8.32 -0.46
CA LEU A 46 -4.28 6.91 -0.34
C LEU A 46 -3.05 6.19 0.24
N PRO A 47 -2.89 6.18 1.57
CA PRO A 47 -1.92 5.30 2.21
C PRO A 47 -2.30 3.82 2.03
N VAL A 48 -1.29 3.04 1.71
CA VAL A 48 -1.33 1.58 1.59
C VAL A 48 -0.17 1.02 2.40
N TRP A 49 -0.48 0.18 3.38
CA TRP A 49 0.45 -0.58 4.19
C TRP A 49 0.50 -2.01 3.67
N VAL A 50 1.70 -2.53 3.46
CA VAL A 50 1.94 -3.87 2.90
C VAL A 50 2.91 -4.62 3.81
N LEU A 51 2.45 -5.72 4.38
CA LEU A 51 3.24 -6.62 5.20
C LEU A 51 3.83 -7.72 4.32
N LEU A 52 5.15 -7.80 4.27
CA LEU A 52 5.89 -8.74 3.43
C LEU A 52 6.21 -10.04 4.17
N HIS A 53 6.43 -11.10 3.40
CA HIS A 53 7.13 -12.27 3.89
C HIS A 53 8.61 -11.94 4.17
N GLU A 54 9.20 -12.67 5.10
CA GLU A 54 10.57 -12.45 5.58
C GLU A 54 11.63 -12.60 4.48
N ASP A 55 11.31 -13.38 3.46
CA ASP A 55 12.15 -13.73 2.32
C ASP A 55 11.82 -12.94 1.05
N ASP A 56 10.85 -12.03 1.08
CA ASP A 56 10.43 -11.28 -0.11
C ASP A 56 11.50 -10.27 -0.56
N ASP A 57 11.73 -10.23 -1.88
CA ASP A 57 12.46 -9.14 -2.52
C ASP A 57 11.53 -7.92 -2.63
N LEU A 58 11.90 -6.85 -1.92
CA LEU A 58 11.16 -5.60 -1.89
C LEU A 58 10.94 -4.99 -3.29
N ARG A 59 11.91 -5.11 -4.21
CA ARG A 59 11.78 -4.60 -5.58
C ARG A 59 10.78 -5.42 -6.38
N GLN A 60 10.83 -6.74 -6.27
CA GLN A 60 9.88 -7.62 -6.96
C GLN A 60 8.46 -7.42 -6.42
N THR A 61 8.32 -7.32 -5.10
CA THR A 61 7.02 -7.05 -4.47
C THR A 61 6.46 -5.69 -4.89
N HIS A 62 7.33 -4.67 -4.91
CA HIS A 62 6.93 -3.34 -5.36
C HIS A 62 6.48 -3.33 -6.83
N ALA A 63 7.18 -4.06 -7.71
CA ALA A 63 6.77 -4.22 -9.12
C ALA A 63 5.38 -4.90 -9.23
N ALA A 64 5.17 -6.01 -8.52
CA ALA A 64 3.89 -6.72 -8.52
C ALA A 64 2.74 -5.87 -7.96
N LEU A 65 3.02 -5.07 -6.93
CA LEU A 65 2.05 -4.12 -6.38
C LEU A 65 1.70 -3.04 -7.41
N CYS A 66 2.70 -2.48 -8.09
CA CYS A 66 2.46 -1.49 -9.13
C CYS A 66 1.67 -2.06 -10.31
N GLU A 67 1.93 -3.30 -10.71
CA GLU A 67 1.10 -3.99 -11.72
C GLU A 67 -0.35 -4.14 -11.26
N THR A 68 -0.57 -4.43 -9.97
CA THR A 68 -1.91 -4.55 -9.38
C THR A 68 -2.64 -3.19 -9.35
N LEU A 69 -1.92 -2.10 -9.08
CA LEU A 69 -2.48 -0.75 -9.03
C LEU A 69 -2.60 -0.07 -10.40
N ARG A 70 -1.83 -0.50 -11.40
CA ARG A 70 -1.76 0.12 -12.74
C ARG A 70 -3.12 0.30 -13.41
N PRO A 71 -4.07 -0.66 -13.38
CA PRO A 71 -5.40 -0.47 -13.96
C PRO A 71 -6.21 0.66 -13.33
N HIS A 72 -5.87 1.05 -12.09
CA HIS A 72 -6.55 2.09 -11.33
C HIS A 72 -5.86 3.45 -11.41
N MET A 73 -4.64 3.53 -11.96
CA MET A 73 -3.79 4.72 -11.90
C MET A 73 -4.43 5.97 -12.49
N GLU A 74 -4.97 5.90 -13.71
CA GLU A 74 -5.60 7.07 -14.34
C GLU A 74 -6.75 7.62 -13.49
N ARG A 75 -7.41 6.75 -12.75
CA ARG A 75 -8.56 7.08 -11.90
C ARG A 75 -8.11 7.54 -10.51
N LEU A 76 -6.98 7.05 -10.01
CA LEU A 76 -6.35 7.44 -8.76
C LEU A 76 -5.43 8.66 -8.90
N ALA A 77 -5.20 9.17 -10.11
CA ALA A 77 -4.31 10.31 -10.37
C ALA A 77 -4.56 11.55 -9.49
N PRO A 78 -5.81 11.89 -9.09
CA PRO A 78 -6.07 12.99 -8.15
C PRO A 78 -5.55 12.74 -6.73
N LEU A 79 -5.35 11.49 -6.34
CA LEU A 79 -4.89 11.08 -5.01
C LEU A 79 -3.38 10.87 -5.01
N GLN A 80 -2.73 11.28 -3.92
CA GLN A 80 -1.35 10.94 -3.64
C GLN A 80 -1.28 9.55 -3.01
N ILE A 81 -0.70 8.59 -3.73
CA ILE A 81 -0.47 7.25 -3.21
C ILE A 81 0.77 7.27 -2.31
N VAL A 82 0.62 6.68 -1.12
CA VAL A 82 1.71 6.50 -0.16
C VAL A 82 1.83 5.02 0.14
N LEU A 83 2.96 4.41 -0.20
CA LEU A 83 3.22 2.99 0.04
C LEU A 83 4.15 2.83 1.24
N LEU A 84 3.73 2.00 2.20
CA LEU A 84 4.52 1.62 3.36
C LEU A 84 4.70 0.11 3.35
N TYR A 85 5.93 -0.34 3.16
CA TYR A 85 6.31 -1.73 3.25
C TYR A 85 6.81 -2.02 4.65
N GLU A 86 6.43 -3.16 5.20
CA GLU A 86 6.94 -3.66 6.46
C GLU A 86 7.32 -5.13 6.35
N VAL A 87 8.42 -5.54 6.97
CA VAL A 87 8.81 -6.94 7.16
C VAL A 87 9.23 -7.14 8.61
N VAL A 88 8.83 -8.27 9.21
CA VAL A 88 9.20 -8.61 10.60
C VAL A 88 10.13 -9.82 10.58
N VAL A 89 11.38 -9.65 10.99
CA VAL A 89 12.39 -10.71 11.02
C VAL A 89 12.90 -10.86 12.44
N GLY A 90 12.77 -12.06 13.01
CA GLY A 90 13.24 -12.33 14.38
C GLY A 90 12.61 -11.45 15.47
N GLY A 91 11.38 -10.95 15.23
CA GLY A 91 10.68 -10.03 16.14
C GLY A 91 11.09 -8.55 16.01
N GLU A 92 11.92 -8.22 15.02
CA GLU A 92 12.27 -6.84 14.66
C GLU A 92 11.56 -6.42 13.38
N ALA A 93 10.95 -5.24 13.38
CA ALA A 93 10.26 -4.70 12.21
C ALA A 93 11.19 -3.79 11.41
N PHE A 94 11.18 -3.95 10.09
CA PHE A 94 11.86 -3.08 9.14
C PHE A 94 10.81 -2.50 8.21
N ALA A 95 10.91 -1.20 7.90
CA ALA A 95 9.98 -0.55 7.00
C ALA A 95 10.68 0.24 5.90
N ALA A 96 10.03 0.32 4.75
CA ALA A 96 10.40 1.19 3.65
C ALA A 96 9.17 2.00 3.22
N ARG A 97 9.35 3.25 2.82
CA ARG A 97 8.26 4.15 2.43
C ARG A 97 8.52 4.79 1.09
N LEU A 98 7.50 4.82 0.24
CA LEU A 98 7.42 5.67 -0.93
C LEU A 98 6.19 6.57 -0.85
N SER A 99 6.33 7.79 -1.33
CA SER A 99 5.22 8.74 -1.44
C SER A 99 5.29 9.43 -2.79
N GLY A 100 4.14 9.72 -3.36
CA GLY A 100 4.02 10.44 -4.64
C GLY A 100 3.93 9.49 -5.83
N ASN A 101 2.99 9.77 -6.72
CA ASN A 101 2.61 8.87 -7.79
C ASN A 101 3.79 8.57 -8.74
N ASP A 102 4.57 9.58 -9.14
CA ASP A 102 5.73 9.38 -10.00
C ASP A 102 6.82 8.51 -9.36
N ALA A 103 7.07 8.70 -8.06
CA ALA A 103 8.04 7.89 -7.33
C ALA A 103 7.56 6.44 -7.21
N VAL A 104 6.26 6.25 -6.90
CA VAL A 104 5.64 4.92 -6.80
C VAL A 104 5.70 4.18 -8.13
N PHE A 105 5.44 4.82 -9.27
CA PHE A 105 5.33 4.10 -10.54
C PHE A 105 6.59 4.12 -11.42
N SER A 106 7.55 5.03 -11.19
CA SER A 106 8.85 4.99 -11.88
C SER A 106 9.67 3.76 -11.49
N ALA A 107 9.59 3.37 -10.22
CA ALA A 107 10.17 2.16 -9.66
C ALA A 107 9.78 0.87 -10.40
N ALA A 108 8.51 0.77 -10.79
CA ALA A 108 7.96 -0.39 -11.50
C ALA A 108 8.45 -0.48 -12.96
N SER A 109 9.00 0.59 -13.51
CA SER A 109 9.50 0.67 -14.89
C SER A 109 11.02 0.45 -14.97
N GLY A 110 11.64 -0.05 -13.89
CA GLY A 110 13.10 -0.23 -13.80
C GLY A 110 13.86 1.05 -13.45
N GLY A 111 13.16 2.12 -13.02
CA GLY A 111 13.80 3.31 -12.47
C GLY A 111 14.52 3.00 -11.15
N ASP A 112 15.60 3.73 -10.86
CA ASP A 112 16.36 3.57 -9.62
C ASP A 112 15.58 4.16 -8.44
N THR A 113 14.64 3.39 -7.90
CA THR A 113 14.06 3.73 -6.60
C THR A 113 14.90 3.15 -5.49
N ARG A 114 15.48 4.05 -4.70
CA ARG A 114 16.20 3.77 -3.46
C ARG A 114 15.22 3.40 -2.34
N LEU A 115 14.46 2.33 -2.55
CA LEU A 115 13.76 1.60 -1.49
C LEU A 115 14.81 1.09 -0.51
N THR A 116 14.86 1.67 0.67
CA THR A 116 15.83 1.33 1.71
C THR A 116 15.09 0.95 2.98
N TRP A 117 15.43 -0.21 3.52
CA TRP A 117 14.91 -0.67 4.80
C TRP A 117 15.42 0.21 5.93
N ARG A 118 14.51 0.55 6.85
CA ARG A 118 14.83 1.21 8.11
C ARG A 118 14.23 0.41 9.25
N ALA A 119 15.04 0.09 10.25
CA ALA A 119 14.55 -0.52 11.48
C ALA A 119 13.48 0.38 12.13
N GLN A 120 12.38 -0.23 12.57
CA GLN A 120 11.29 0.45 13.27
C GLN A 120 11.36 0.13 14.75
N PRO A 121 11.03 1.09 15.64
CA PRO A 121 10.84 0.81 17.06
C PRO A 121 9.79 -0.30 17.25
N ARG A 122 10.06 -1.23 18.17
CA ARG A 122 9.15 -2.35 18.48
C ARG A 122 7.75 -1.82 18.86
N GLY A 123 6.70 -2.42 18.29
CA GLY A 123 5.30 -2.20 18.67
C GLY A 123 4.50 -1.20 17.82
N LEU A 124 5.08 -0.61 16.77
CA LEU A 124 4.42 0.42 15.96
C LEU A 124 3.43 -0.09 14.90
N SER A 125 3.42 -1.38 14.61
CA SER A 125 2.64 -1.95 13.51
C SER A 125 1.22 -2.32 13.91
N THR A 126 0.39 -1.38 14.35
CA THR A 126 -1.01 -1.65 14.76
C THR A 126 -1.97 -1.88 13.59
N VAL A 127 -1.47 -1.77 12.35
CA VAL A 127 -2.29 -1.79 11.13
C VAL A 127 -2.62 -3.23 10.69
N PHE A 128 -1.68 -4.16 10.81
CA PHE A 128 -1.87 -5.53 10.30
C PHE A 128 -2.50 -6.46 11.33
N ARG A 129 -3.43 -7.29 10.85
CA ARG A 129 -4.09 -8.35 11.64
C ARG A 129 -3.19 -9.57 11.79
N SER A 130 -2.42 -9.92 10.75
CA SER A 130 -1.59 -11.11 10.69
C SER A 130 -0.13 -10.78 11.00
N ARG A 131 0.18 -10.34 12.23
CA ARG A 131 1.58 -10.03 12.60
C ARG A 131 2.53 -11.25 12.53
N ASP A 132 2.00 -12.48 12.45
CA ASP A 132 2.79 -13.72 12.66
C ASP A 132 2.41 -14.88 11.71
N CYS A 133 1.67 -14.62 10.63
CA CYS A 133 1.20 -15.71 9.76
C CYS A 133 2.24 -16.06 8.69
N ARG A 134 2.79 -17.28 8.76
CA ARG A 134 3.63 -17.86 7.71
C ARG A 134 2.83 -18.00 6.41
N ARG A 135 3.52 -17.92 5.27
CA ARG A 135 2.95 -18.06 3.92
C ARG A 135 2.09 -19.32 3.83
N THR A 136 0.82 -19.18 3.46
CA THR A 136 -0.05 -20.31 3.14
C THR A 136 0.34 -20.82 1.75
N THR A 137 1.00 -21.97 1.71
CA THR A 137 1.35 -22.72 0.48
C THR A 137 0.14 -23.39 -0.14
#